data_AF-A0A5D2YHR8-F1
#
_entry.id   AF-A0A5D2YHR8-F1
#
_cell.length_a   1.000
_cell.length_b   1.000
_cell.length_c   1.000
_cell.angle_alpha   90.00
_cell.angle_beta   90.00
_cell.angle_gamma   90.00
#
_symmetry.space_group_name_H-M   'P 1'
#
loop_
_entity.id
_entity.type
_entity.pdbx_description
1 polymer ?
#
loop_
_entity_poly.entity_id
_entity_poly.type
_entity_poly.pdbx_seq_one_letter_code
_entity_poly.pdbx_strand_id
1 'polypeptide(L)'
;MAGWDSNRLMEPKTGFCRQTGNYSCLRPPIPLQPINQPLSAAEFCFSIFNSTFTDGATTFSVNTTTGETLSYSQFVSQVRSLAYSLQQRYSLCQNDVAFILSPPSIHIPVVYFALLSLGIVVSPANPLSSNTEIAHQIQLSKPVVAFVTSETSHKIPSLTHGTILLDSPEFLSLLTQSNIVNGLTKSVKVNQSDTAAILYSSGTTGRVKGVMITHPNLIAMMTVIHHQNTNQGQGNECRCRRRLWWRLLNRT
;
A
#
# COMPACT_ATOMS: atom_id res chain seq x y z
N MET A 1 -49.71 2.18 -7.14
CA MET A 1 -49.31 0.86 -6.61
C MET A 1 -48.41 0.20 -7.65
N ALA A 2 -47.10 0.21 -7.44
CA ALA A 2 -46.17 -0.45 -8.36
C ALA A 2 -46.29 -1.96 -8.17
N GLY A 3 -46.55 -2.69 -9.25
CA GLY A 3 -46.75 -4.13 -9.26
C GLY A 3 -45.56 -4.88 -8.65
N TRP A 4 -45.85 -5.81 -7.76
CA TRP A 4 -44.86 -6.69 -7.15
C TRP A 4 -44.59 -7.83 -8.13
N ASP A 5 -43.37 -7.89 -8.64
CA ASP A 5 -42.89 -9.03 -9.42
C ASP A 5 -42.46 -10.12 -8.43
N SER A 6 -43.30 -11.15 -8.27
CA SER A 6 -43.12 -12.27 -7.34
C SER A 6 -41.87 -13.11 -7.60
N ASN A 7 -41.16 -12.87 -8.70
CA ASN A 7 -39.90 -13.53 -9.04
C ASN A 7 -38.63 -12.75 -8.63
N ARG A 8 -38.75 -11.52 -8.09
CA ARG A 8 -37.58 -10.78 -7.57
C ARG A 8 -37.39 -11.01 -6.08
N LEU A 9 -36.59 -12.01 -5.75
CA LEU A 9 -36.11 -12.32 -4.39
C LEU A 9 -35.32 -11.16 -3.73
N MET A 10 -34.80 -10.24 -4.54
CA MET A 10 -34.00 -9.07 -4.12
C MET A 10 -34.68 -7.76 -4.49
N GLU A 11 -34.74 -6.84 -3.53
CA GLU A 11 -35.25 -5.49 -3.76
C GLU A 11 -34.19 -4.63 -4.51
N PRO A 12 -34.49 -4.14 -5.73
CA PRO A 12 -33.48 -3.56 -6.61
C PRO A 12 -32.94 -2.19 -6.17
N LYS A 13 -33.65 -1.49 -5.27
CA LYS A 13 -33.22 -0.18 -4.75
C LYS A 13 -32.35 -0.26 -3.50
N THR A 14 -32.49 -1.34 -2.74
CA THR A 14 -31.84 -1.51 -1.43
C THR A 14 -30.82 -2.64 -1.43
N GLY A 15 -30.96 -3.60 -2.37
CA GLY A 15 -30.15 -4.82 -2.42
C GLY A 15 -30.54 -5.82 -1.33
N PHE A 16 -31.66 -5.60 -0.64
CA PHE A 16 -32.13 -6.46 0.45
C PHE A 16 -32.80 -7.71 -0.10
N CYS A 17 -32.38 -8.88 0.39
CA CYS A 17 -33.03 -10.16 0.12
C CYS A 17 -33.88 -10.57 1.32
N ARG A 18 -35.21 -10.62 1.15
CA ARG A 18 -36.15 -10.98 2.23
C ARG A 18 -36.00 -12.43 2.71
N GLN A 19 -35.55 -13.32 1.84
CA GLN A 19 -35.40 -14.74 2.15
C GLN A 19 -34.17 -15.02 3.02
N THR A 20 -33.05 -14.34 2.74
CA THR A 20 -31.79 -14.55 3.49
C THR A 20 -31.59 -13.52 4.60
N GLY A 21 -32.33 -12.40 4.58
CA GLY A 21 -32.13 -11.28 5.50
C GLY A 21 -30.85 -10.46 5.21
N ASN A 22 -30.17 -10.72 4.10
CA ASN A 22 -28.89 -10.11 3.77
C ASN A 22 -29.05 -8.93 2.79
N TYR A 23 -28.13 -7.97 2.90
CA TYR A 23 -27.95 -6.89 1.93
C TYR A 23 -26.81 -7.23 0.97
N SER A 24 -27.03 -7.01 -0.32
CA SER A 24 -26.02 -7.16 -1.37
C SER A 24 -25.70 -5.81 -2.01
N CYS A 25 -24.46 -5.63 -2.47
CA CYS A 25 -24.10 -4.43 -3.20
C CYS A 25 -24.89 -4.36 -4.52
N LEU A 26 -25.48 -3.20 -4.81
CA LEU A 26 -26.20 -2.94 -6.06
C LEU A 26 -25.27 -2.72 -7.27
N ARG A 27 -23.97 -2.56 -7.02
CA ARG A 27 -22.99 -2.43 -8.10
C ARG A 27 -22.76 -3.80 -8.74
N PRO A 28 -22.54 -3.85 -10.07
CA PRO A 28 -22.16 -5.09 -10.74
C PRO A 28 -20.95 -5.73 -10.05
N PRO A 29 -20.92 -7.07 -9.96
CA PRO A 29 -19.76 -7.77 -9.41
C PRO A 29 -18.53 -7.48 -10.27
N ILE A 30 -17.42 -7.19 -9.60
CA ILE A 30 -16.14 -6.93 -10.25
C ILE A 30 -15.34 -8.23 -10.20
N PRO A 31 -14.81 -8.71 -11.35
CA PRO A 31 -13.99 -9.92 -11.35
C PRO A 31 -12.71 -9.67 -10.54
N LEU A 32 -12.46 -10.51 -9.55
CA LEU A 32 -11.23 -10.50 -8.76
C LEU A 32 -10.24 -11.51 -9.32
N GLN A 33 -8.95 -11.23 -9.15
CA GLN A 33 -7.88 -12.16 -9.52
C GLN A 33 -7.94 -13.42 -8.64
N PRO A 34 -7.63 -14.61 -9.19
CA PRO A 34 -7.54 -15.83 -8.40
C PRO A 34 -6.36 -15.78 -7.42
N ILE A 35 -6.59 -16.22 -6.18
CA ILE A 35 -5.63 -16.12 -5.06
C ILE A 35 -4.43 -17.08 -5.20
N ASN A 36 -4.47 -18.01 -6.16
CA ASN A 36 -3.51 -19.12 -6.26
C ASN A 36 -2.23 -18.80 -7.04
N GLN A 37 -2.00 -17.54 -7.41
CA GLN A 37 -0.83 -17.13 -8.18
C GLN A 37 0.12 -16.28 -7.34
N PRO A 38 1.45 -16.45 -7.48
CA PRO A 38 2.42 -15.59 -6.82
C PRO A 38 2.32 -14.19 -7.42
N LEU A 39 1.70 -13.27 -6.68
CA LEU A 39 1.46 -11.90 -7.10
C LEU A 39 1.42 -11.00 -5.87
N SER A 40 2.40 -10.12 -5.76
CA SER A 40 2.39 -9.09 -4.74
C SER A 40 1.40 -7.96 -5.08
N ALA A 41 0.95 -7.25 -4.05
CA ALA A 41 0.14 -6.06 -4.22
C ALA A 41 0.87 -4.98 -5.04
N ALA A 42 2.19 -4.86 -4.89
CA ALA A 42 3.01 -3.91 -5.66
C ALA A 42 3.01 -4.25 -7.16
N GLU A 43 3.27 -5.52 -7.51
CA GLU A 43 3.25 -5.99 -8.90
C GLU A 43 1.88 -5.81 -9.56
N PHE A 44 0.81 -6.16 -8.84
CA PHE A 44 -0.56 -5.92 -9.34
C PHE A 44 -0.80 -4.43 -9.61
N CYS A 45 -0.39 -3.55 -8.68
CA CYS A 45 -0.55 -2.12 -8.87
C CYS A 45 0.27 -1.59 -10.06
N PHE A 46 1.51 -2.07 -10.24
CA PHE A 46 2.30 -1.74 -11.43
C PHE A 46 1.66 -2.21 -12.74
N SER A 47 0.97 -3.37 -12.74
CA SER A 47 0.25 -3.84 -13.93
C SER A 47 -0.87 -2.88 -14.35
N ILE A 48 -1.60 -2.33 -13.37
CA ILE A 48 -2.63 -1.30 -13.59
C ILE A 48 -1.99 0.03 -14.04
N PHE A 49 -0.86 0.40 -13.45
CA PHE A 49 -0.19 1.65 -13.82
C PHE A 49 0.39 1.59 -15.22
N ASN A 50 0.97 0.47 -15.65
CA ASN A 50 1.51 0.34 -17.01
C ASN A 50 0.41 0.43 -18.09
N SER A 51 -0.83 0.04 -17.80
CA SER A 51 -1.95 0.24 -18.72
C SER A 51 -2.48 1.69 -18.72
N THR A 52 -2.21 2.45 -17.66
CA THR A 52 -2.74 3.82 -17.47
C THR A 52 -1.72 4.91 -17.85
N PHE A 53 -0.43 4.68 -17.59
CA PHE A 53 0.67 5.61 -17.82
C PHE A 53 1.46 5.15 -19.04
N THR A 54 1.09 5.65 -20.21
CA THR A 54 1.79 5.38 -21.48
C THR A 54 3.07 6.23 -21.63
N ASP A 55 3.12 7.38 -20.95
CA ASP A 55 4.28 8.28 -20.93
C ASP A 55 4.95 8.25 -19.55
N GLY A 56 6.21 7.80 -19.50
CA GLY A 56 7.01 7.75 -18.29
C GLY A 56 7.29 9.12 -17.65
N ALA A 57 7.15 10.21 -18.41
CA ALA A 57 7.27 11.58 -17.89
C ALA A 57 6.05 12.03 -17.06
N THR A 58 4.97 11.26 -17.06
CA THR A 58 3.76 11.61 -16.30
C THR A 58 4.08 11.77 -14.81
N THR A 59 3.70 12.91 -14.24
CA THR A 59 3.83 13.16 -12.79
C THR A 59 3.02 12.14 -11.99
N PHE A 60 3.70 11.40 -11.12
CA PHE A 60 3.11 10.39 -10.25
C PHE A 60 2.76 10.96 -8.87
N SER A 61 3.68 11.73 -8.28
CA SER A 61 3.50 12.35 -6.96
C SER A 61 4.05 13.77 -6.95
N VAL A 62 3.45 14.62 -6.10
CA VAL A 62 3.84 16.01 -5.90
C VAL A 62 3.86 16.31 -4.42
N ASN A 63 4.98 16.81 -3.92
CA ASN A 63 5.03 17.44 -2.61
C ASN A 63 4.48 18.86 -2.73
N THR A 64 3.31 19.11 -2.16
CA THR A 64 2.64 20.41 -2.29
C THR A 64 3.34 21.54 -1.55
N THR A 65 4.20 21.22 -0.57
CA THR A 65 4.90 22.21 0.24
C THR A 65 6.21 22.62 -0.43
N THR A 66 6.99 21.66 -0.94
CA THR A 66 8.29 21.93 -1.57
C THR A 66 8.18 22.16 -3.08
N GLY A 67 7.07 21.76 -3.70
CA GLY A 67 6.90 21.76 -5.16
C GLY A 67 7.64 20.62 -5.87
N GLU A 68 8.33 19.74 -5.12
CA GLU A 68 9.02 18.60 -5.67
C GLU A 68 8.05 17.64 -6.35
N THR A 69 8.45 17.11 -7.50
CA THR A 69 7.65 16.17 -8.28
C THR A 69 8.42 14.90 -8.54
N LEU A 70 7.71 13.77 -8.55
CA LEU A 70 8.24 12.46 -8.90
C LEU A 70 7.47 11.96 -10.11
N SER A 71 8.16 11.72 -11.23
CA SER A 71 7.55 11.08 -12.40
C SER A 71 7.30 9.60 -12.17
N TYR A 72 6.44 8.99 -12.98
CA TYR A 72 6.20 7.56 -12.91
C TYR A 72 7.47 6.74 -13.22
N SER A 73 8.25 7.15 -14.22
CA SER A 73 9.52 6.48 -14.54
C SER A 73 10.53 6.54 -13.39
N GLN A 74 10.62 7.69 -12.72
CA GLN A 74 11.46 7.86 -11.53
C GLN A 74 10.95 7.01 -10.37
N PHE A 75 9.64 7.00 -10.11
CA PHE A 75 9.03 6.16 -9.08
C PHE A 75 9.37 4.67 -9.28
N VAL A 76 9.15 4.13 -10.48
CA VAL A 76 9.46 2.73 -10.81
C VAL A 76 10.96 2.46 -10.65
N SER A 77 11.82 3.36 -11.11
CA SER A 77 13.26 3.25 -10.97
C SER A 77 13.69 3.20 -9.50
N GLN A 78 13.20 4.15 -8.68
CA GLN A 78 13.53 4.23 -7.26
C GLN A 78 13.02 3.01 -6.48
N VAL A 79 11.82 2.49 -6.80
CA VAL A 79 11.30 1.26 -6.18
C VAL A 79 12.24 0.08 -6.45
N ARG A 80 12.67 -0.09 -7.70
CA ARG A 80 13.58 -1.18 -8.09
C ARG A 80 14.96 -1.04 -7.44
N SER A 81 15.53 0.16 -7.44
CA SER A 81 16.82 0.47 -6.81
C SER A 81 16.77 0.24 -5.30
N LEU A 82 15.69 0.67 -4.64
CA LEU A 82 15.51 0.46 -3.21
C LEU A 82 15.35 -1.03 -2.88
N ALA A 83 14.50 -1.76 -3.61
CA ALA A 83 14.32 -3.19 -3.41
C ALA A 83 15.64 -3.96 -3.58
N TYR A 84 16.41 -3.66 -4.63
CA TYR A 84 17.73 -4.23 -4.85
C TYR A 84 18.69 -3.91 -3.69
N SER A 85 18.79 -2.63 -3.30
CA SER A 85 19.67 -2.19 -2.23
C SER A 85 19.34 -2.85 -0.89
N LEU A 86 18.04 -3.02 -0.59
CA LEU A 86 17.58 -3.70 0.61
C LEU A 86 18.03 -5.17 0.62
N GLN A 87 17.88 -5.88 -0.50
CA GLN A 87 18.34 -7.28 -0.60
C GLN A 87 19.86 -7.44 -0.47
N GLN A 88 20.64 -6.48 -0.97
CA GLN A 88 22.11 -6.58 -0.93
C GLN A 88 22.69 -6.20 0.43
N ARG A 89 22.12 -5.18 1.08
CA ARG A 89 22.68 -4.60 2.30
C ARG A 89 22.06 -5.13 3.58
N TYR A 90 20.83 -5.65 3.51
CA TYR A 90 20.08 -6.13 4.67
C TYR A 90 19.62 -7.57 4.43
N SER A 91 19.77 -8.41 5.44
CA SER A 91 19.36 -9.82 5.38
C SER A 91 17.86 -10.01 5.67
N LEU A 92 17.02 -9.18 5.04
CA LEU A 92 15.57 -9.23 5.21
C LEU A 92 14.98 -10.46 4.50
N CYS A 93 14.12 -11.18 5.22
CA CYS A 93 13.44 -12.38 4.75
C CYS A 93 11.96 -12.08 4.47
N GLN A 94 11.32 -12.91 3.63
CA GLN A 94 9.87 -12.82 3.42
C GLN A 94 9.12 -12.94 4.75
N ASN A 95 8.03 -12.19 4.90
CA ASN A 95 7.22 -12.05 6.12
C ASN A 95 7.91 -11.34 7.29
N ASP A 96 9.15 -10.87 7.15
CA ASP A 96 9.72 -9.92 8.10
C ASP A 96 8.86 -8.65 8.13
N VAL A 97 8.84 -7.99 9.29
CA VAL A 97 8.05 -6.76 9.47
C VAL A 97 8.97 -5.55 9.43
N ALA A 98 8.63 -4.59 8.57
CA ALA A 98 9.25 -3.27 8.49
C ALA A 98 8.32 -2.23 9.12
N PHE A 99 8.77 -1.60 10.20
CA PHE A 99 8.03 -0.52 10.85
C PHE A 99 8.29 0.79 10.15
N ILE A 100 7.26 1.58 9.86
CA ILE A 100 7.42 2.86 9.16
C ILE A 100 6.83 3.97 10.02
N LEU A 101 7.69 4.87 10.50
CA LEU A 101 7.32 5.98 11.36
C LEU A 101 7.83 7.28 10.72
N SER A 102 7.01 7.90 9.87
CA SER A 102 7.45 9.05 9.10
C SER A 102 6.28 9.97 8.77
N PRO A 103 6.48 11.30 8.74
CA PRO A 103 5.53 12.23 8.14
C PRO A 103 5.28 11.92 6.65
N PRO A 104 4.18 12.45 6.08
CA PRO A 104 3.93 12.32 4.65
C PRO A 104 5.11 12.84 3.83
N SER A 105 5.68 11.97 2.98
CA SER A 105 6.82 12.29 2.11
C SER A 105 6.68 11.58 0.76
N ILE A 106 7.35 12.13 -0.26
CA ILE A 106 7.35 11.59 -1.63
C ILE A 106 8.01 10.21 -1.71
N HIS A 107 8.89 9.88 -0.76
CA HIS A 107 9.59 8.60 -0.68
C HIS A 107 8.76 7.48 -0.03
N ILE A 108 7.70 7.80 0.73
CA ILE A 108 6.88 6.78 1.42
C ILE A 108 6.25 5.78 0.43
N PRO A 109 5.62 6.21 -0.67
CA PRO A 109 5.21 5.30 -1.74
C PRO A 109 6.31 4.37 -2.23
N VAL A 110 7.53 4.89 -2.39
CA VAL A 110 8.68 4.12 -2.90
C VAL A 110 9.05 3.02 -1.91
N VAL A 111 9.13 3.36 -0.62
CA VAL A 111 9.41 2.42 0.47
C VAL A 111 8.37 1.31 0.52
N TYR A 112 7.08 1.66 0.47
CA TYR A 112 6.00 0.68 0.55
C TYR A 112 6.06 -0.30 -0.62
N PHE A 113 6.21 0.20 -1.85
CA PHE A 113 6.25 -0.64 -3.04
C PHE A 113 7.50 -1.52 -3.07
N ALA A 114 8.66 -1.02 -2.64
CA ALA A 114 9.88 -1.81 -2.53
C ALA A 114 9.70 -2.95 -1.53
N LEU A 115 9.20 -2.68 -0.31
CA LEU A 115 8.98 -3.68 0.73
C LEU A 115 7.95 -4.74 0.31
N LEU A 116 6.81 -4.31 -0.25
CA LEU A 116 5.78 -5.22 -0.74
C LEU A 116 6.28 -6.11 -1.89
N SER A 117 7.14 -5.59 -2.77
CA SER A 117 7.76 -6.38 -3.86
C SER A 117 8.74 -7.44 -3.35
N LEU A 118 9.27 -7.24 -2.14
CA LEU A 118 10.16 -8.18 -1.46
C LEU A 118 9.41 -9.14 -0.53
N GLY A 119 8.09 -9.02 -0.40
CA GLY A 119 7.29 -9.80 0.56
C GLY A 119 7.54 -9.41 2.01
N ILE A 120 8.00 -8.18 2.26
CA ILE A 120 8.18 -7.62 3.60
C ILE A 120 6.87 -6.98 4.03
N VAL A 121 6.43 -7.29 5.25
CA VAL A 121 5.19 -6.79 5.84
C VAL A 121 5.39 -5.33 6.24
N VAL A 122 4.53 -4.45 5.73
CA VAL A 122 4.59 -3.02 6.04
C VAL A 122 3.74 -2.72 7.29
N SER A 123 4.36 -2.17 8.34
CA SER A 123 3.63 -1.72 9.53
C SER A 123 3.79 -0.21 9.71
N PRO A 124 2.87 0.60 9.16
CA PRO A 124 2.93 2.05 9.29
C PRO A 124 2.38 2.51 10.64
N ALA A 125 2.98 3.58 11.15
CA ALA A 125 2.59 4.22 12.39
C ALA A 125 2.60 5.74 12.25
N ASN A 126 1.75 6.39 13.04
CA ASN A 126 1.63 7.84 13.03
C ASN A 126 2.84 8.47 13.76
N PRO A 127 3.62 9.36 13.13
CA PRO A 127 4.73 10.04 13.78
C PRO A 127 4.31 10.88 14.99
N LEU A 128 3.04 11.33 15.05
CA LEU A 128 2.48 12.09 16.15
C LEU A 128 2.05 11.22 17.35
N SER A 129 2.05 9.89 17.22
CA SER A 129 1.77 9.00 18.34
C SER A 129 2.80 9.16 19.46
N SER A 130 2.32 8.96 20.69
CA SER A 130 3.15 8.98 21.90
C SER A 130 4.15 7.83 21.90
N ASN A 131 5.25 7.98 22.65
CA ASN A 131 6.26 6.92 22.76
C ASN A 131 5.68 5.61 23.31
N THR A 132 4.69 5.69 24.20
CA THR A 132 3.97 4.53 24.74
C THR A 132 3.14 3.81 23.68
N GLU A 133 2.48 4.54 22.78
CA GLU A 133 1.72 3.94 21.68
C GLU A 133 2.65 3.30 20.66
N ILE A 134 3.74 3.97 20.28
CA ILE A 134 4.75 3.42 19.37
C ILE A 134 5.38 2.16 19.95
N ALA A 135 5.77 2.18 21.23
CA ALA A 135 6.31 1.00 21.90
C ALA A 135 5.32 -0.18 21.90
N HIS A 136 4.04 0.09 22.16
CA HIS A 136 2.98 -0.92 22.10
C HIS A 136 2.78 -1.47 20.68
N GLN A 137 2.80 -0.62 19.66
CA GLN A 137 2.72 -1.02 18.24
C GLN A 137 3.91 -1.90 17.82
N ILE A 138 5.13 -1.52 18.23
CA ILE A 138 6.35 -2.30 18.00
C ILE A 138 6.25 -3.66 18.71
N GLN A 139 5.72 -3.70 19.93
CA GLN A 139 5.52 -4.96 20.66
C GLN A 139 4.52 -5.89 19.94
N LEU A 140 3.47 -5.34 19.33
CA LEU A 140 2.49 -6.09 18.57
C LEU A 140 3.06 -6.63 17.24
N SER A 141 3.79 -5.79 16.51
CA SER A 141 4.24 -6.09 15.15
C SER A 141 5.62 -6.76 15.08
N LYS A 142 6.44 -6.64 16.12
CA LYS A 142 7.79 -7.21 16.22
C LYS A 142 8.65 -6.95 14.98
N PRO A 143 8.85 -5.68 14.59
CA PRO A 143 9.62 -5.33 13.41
C PRO A 143 11.09 -5.71 13.55
N VAL A 144 11.70 -6.14 12.45
CA VAL A 144 13.15 -6.41 12.38
C VAL A 144 13.93 -5.21 11.88
N VAL A 145 13.26 -4.26 11.21
CA VAL A 145 13.83 -3.02 10.66
C VAL A 145 12.81 -1.89 10.80
N ALA A 146 13.28 -0.66 10.95
CA ALA A 146 12.44 0.53 10.94
C ALA A 146 12.89 1.56 9.90
N PHE A 147 11.94 2.19 9.22
CA PHE A 147 12.12 3.34 8.34
C PHE A 147 11.54 4.57 9.00
N VAL A 148 12.39 5.50 9.41
CA VAL A 148 12.00 6.68 10.20
C VAL A 148 12.68 7.93 9.71
N THR A 149 12.30 9.10 10.22
CA THR A 149 13.07 10.33 10.03
C THR A 149 14.01 10.57 11.20
N SER A 150 15.03 11.43 11.04
CA SER A 150 15.91 11.85 12.13
C SER A 150 15.11 12.34 13.35
N GLU A 151 14.03 13.09 13.11
CA GLU A 151 13.12 13.59 14.14
C GLU A 151 12.44 12.48 14.96
N THR A 152 12.05 11.38 14.32
CA THR A 152 11.26 10.30 14.95
C THR A 152 12.12 9.10 15.39
N SER A 153 13.39 9.09 15.03
CA SER A 153 14.36 8.02 15.33
C SER A 153 14.46 7.68 16.83
N HIS A 154 14.40 8.69 17.70
CA HIS A 154 14.48 8.53 19.15
C HIS A 154 13.33 7.70 19.76
N LYS A 155 12.24 7.49 19.02
CA LYS A 155 11.09 6.68 19.46
C LYS A 155 11.30 5.18 19.22
N ILE A 156 12.31 4.81 18.44
CA ILE A 156 12.54 3.44 17.98
C ILE A 156 13.60 2.77 18.87
N PRO A 157 13.32 1.59 19.45
CA PRO A 157 14.31 0.79 20.15
C PRO A 157 15.30 0.16 19.17
N SER A 158 16.39 -0.41 19.69
CA SER A 158 17.31 -1.18 18.85
C SER A 158 16.60 -2.41 18.24
N LEU A 159 16.66 -2.52 16.91
CA LEU A 159 16.08 -3.63 16.13
C LEU A 159 17.19 -4.49 15.50
N THR A 160 16.86 -5.73 15.12
CA THR A 160 17.80 -6.71 14.54
C THR A 160 18.59 -6.17 13.35
N HIS A 161 17.92 -5.50 12.42
CA HIS A 161 18.52 -4.88 11.23
C HIS A 161 18.64 -3.35 11.37
N GLY A 162 18.43 -2.82 12.57
CA GLY A 162 18.57 -1.40 12.87
C GLY A 162 17.47 -0.51 12.30
N THR A 163 17.83 0.75 12.09
CA THR A 163 16.93 1.83 11.68
C THR A 163 17.50 2.57 10.48
N ILE A 164 16.66 2.80 9.47
CA ILE A 164 16.99 3.50 8.24
C ILE A 164 16.36 4.89 8.30
N LEU A 165 17.18 5.93 8.21
CA LEU A 165 16.75 7.32 8.22
C LEU A 165 16.36 7.78 6.80
N LEU A 166 15.08 8.06 6.58
CA LEU A 166 14.49 8.43 5.29
C LEU A 166 14.95 9.80 4.77
N ASP A 167 15.43 10.65 5.66
CA ASP A 167 15.95 12.00 5.39
C ASP A 167 17.48 12.03 5.31
N SER A 168 18.15 10.88 5.38
CA SER A 168 19.61 10.82 5.33
C SER A 168 20.15 10.69 3.91
N PRO A 169 21.38 11.20 3.63
CA PRO A 169 22.05 10.99 2.34
C PRO A 169 22.24 9.51 2.00
N GLU A 170 22.44 8.66 3.02
CA GLU A 170 22.58 7.21 2.84
C GLU A 170 21.31 6.60 2.25
N PHE A 171 20.12 6.97 2.74
CA PHE A 171 18.86 6.50 2.18
C PHE A 171 18.68 6.96 0.73
N LEU A 172 18.97 8.23 0.43
CA LEU A 172 18.91 8.75 -0.95
C LEU A 172 19.86 8.00 -1.90
N SER A 173 21.01 7.54 -1.40
CA SER A 173 21.93 6.69 -2.17
C SER A 173 21.32 5.32 -2.52
N LEU A 174 20.44 4.76 -1.67
CA LEU A 174 19.73 3.51 -1.95
C LEU A 174 18.72 3.66 -3.09
N LEU A 175 18.17 4.85 -3.29
CA LEU A 175 17.18 5.13 -4.33
C LEU A 175 17.82 5.27 -5.73
N THR A 176 19.10 5.59 -5.81
CA THR A 176 19.81 5.92 -7.05
C THR A 176 20.79 4.82 -7.50
N GLN A 177 20.96 3.76 -6.72
CA GLN A 177 21.94 2.71 -7.00
C GLN A 177 21.62 1.98 -8.32
N SER A 178 22.39 2.28 -9.36
CA SER A 178 22.05 2.12 -10.78
C SER A 178 22.61 0.86 -11.45
N ASN A 179 23.09 -0.13 -10.70
CA ASN A 179 23.62 -1.37 -11.29
C ASN A 179 22.54 -2.34 -11.80
N ILE A 180 21.37 -1.82 -12.22
CA ILE A 180 20.32 -2.57 -12.92
C ILE A 180 20.54 -2.51 -14.44
N VAL A 181 21.80 -2.66 -14.88
CA VAL A 181 22.12 -2.82 -16.31
C VAL A 181 22.26 -4.29 -16.69
N ASN A 182 22.53 -5.22 -15.76
CA ASN A 182 22.85 -6.62 -16.14
C ASN A 182 22.31 -7.74 -15.20
N GLY A 183 21.42 -7.46 -14.26
CA GLY A 183 20.87 -8.50 -13.41
C GLY A 183 19.43 -8.20 -13.05
N LEU A 184 18.50 -9.01 -13.54
CA LEU A 184 17.18 -9.11 -12.91
C LEU A 184 17.43 -9.27 -11.41
N THR A 185 16.93 -8.34 -10.60
CA THR A 185 16.68 -8.63 -9.18
C THR A 185 16.02 -9.99 -9.16
N LYS A 186 16.61 -10.95 -8.43
CA LYS A 186 16.06 -12.30 -8.33
C LYS A 186 14.61 -12.12 -7.89
N SER A 187 13.67 -12.35 -8.82
CA SER A 187 12.26 -12.07 -8.59
C SER A 187 11.83 -12.85 -7.36
N VAL A 188 11.48 -12.12 -6.31
CA VAL A 188 11.03 -12.69 -5.06
C VAL A 188 9.61 -13.15 -5.29
N LYS A 189 9.37 -14.46 -5.17
CA LYS A 189 8.03 -15.02 -5.31
C LYS A 189 7.23 -14.74 -4.05
N VAL A 190 6.35 -13.74 -4.09
CA VAL A 190 5.45 -13.39 -2.99
C VAL A 190 4.10 -14.09 -3.22
N ASN A 191 3.63 -14.85 -2.23
CA ASN A 191 2.31 -15.49 -2.35
C ASN A 191 1.23 -14.49 -1.96
N GLN A 192 0.08 -14.55 -2.64
CA GLN A 192 -1.03 -13.68 -2.28
C GLN A 192 -1.49 -13.90 -0.83
N SER A 193 -1.50 -15.14 -0.34
CA SER A 193 -1.89 -15.43 1.05
C SER A 193 -0.99 -14.80 2.11
N ASP A 194 0.20 -14.31 1.74
CA ASP A 194 1.14 -13.70 2.67
C ASP A 194 0.61 -12.36 3.22
N THR A 195 1.07 -12.01 4.41
CA THR A 195 0.69 -10.73 5.03
C THR A 195 1.40 -9.60 4.30
N ALA A 196 0.65 -8.59 3.90
CA ALA A 196 1.19 -7.40 3.21
C ALA A 196 1.39 -6.23 4.18
N ALA A 197 0.49 -6.06 5.14
CA ALA A 197 0.57 -4.98 6.11
C ALA A 197 0.00 -5.35 7.48
N ILE A 198 0.47 -4.65 8.52
CA ILE A 198 -0.12 -4.66 9.86
C ILE A 198 -0.57 -3.24 10.17
N LEU A 199 -1.88 -3.04 10.28
CA LEU A 199 -2.50 -1.75 10.58
C LEU A 199 -3.04 -1.73 12.02
N TYR A 200 -3.13 -0.55 12.62
CA TYR A 200 -3.54 -0.42 14.01
C TYR A 200 -4.96 0.16 14.13
N SER A 201 -5.76 -0.42 15.02
CA SER A 201 -7.11 0.07 15.34
C SER A 201 -7.27 0.21 16.85
N SER A 202 -7.99 1.23 17.30
CA SER A 202 -8.19 1.51 18.73
C SER A 202 -8.99 0.43 19.47
N GLY A 203 -9.73 -0.42 18.75
CA GLY A 203 -10.52 -1.52 19.32
C GLY A 203 -11.65 -1.04 20.23
N THR A 204 -12.75 -1.79 20.32
CA THR A 204 -13.86 -1.49 21.24
C THR A 204 -13.48 -1.64 22.72
N THR A 205 -12.39 -2.36 23.00
CA THR A 205 -11.88 -2.68 24.33
C THR A 205 -10.78 -1.71 24.81
N GLY A 206 -10.56 -0.58 24.11
CA GLY A 206 -9.66 0.51 24.50
C GLY A 206 -8.17 0.32 24.20
N ARG A 207 -7.67 -0.94 24.09
CA ARG A 207 -6.29 -1.21 23.68
C ARG A 207 -6.17 -1.36 22.16
N VAL A 208 -5.15 -0.72 21.60
CA VAL A 208 -4.79 -0.83 20.18
C VAL A 208 -4.50 -2.27 19.81
N LYS A 209 -5.09 -2.73 18.70
CA LYS A 209 -4.90 -4.07 18.11
C LYS A 209 -4.24 -3.96 16.74
N GLY A 210 -3.33 -4.87 16.44
CA GLY A 210 -2.76 -5.06 15.11
C GLY A 210 -3.69 -5.89 14.23
N VAL A 211 -4.00 -5.39 13.04
CA VAL A 211 -4.86 -6.01 12.02
C VAL A 211 -3.96 -6.42 10.87
N MET A 212 -3.87 -7.73 10.64
CA MET A 212 -3.13 -8.27 9.50
C MET A 212 -3.95 -8.11 8.22
N ILE A 213 -3.34 -7.52 7.21
CA ILE A 213 -3.90 -7.32 5.87
C ILE A 213 -3.04 -8.11 4.90
N THR A 214 -3.65 -9.01 4.14
CA THR A 214 -2.97 -9.84 3.15
C THR A 214 -2.91 -9.15 1.77
N HIS A 215 -2.06 -9.64 0.87
CA HIS A 215 -2.01 -9.12 -0.50
C HIS A 215 -3.36 -9.13 -1.24
N PRO A 216 -4.23 -10.17 -1.18
CA PRO A 216 -5.51 -10.17 -1.87
C PRO A 216 -6.47 -9.15 -1.29
N ASN A 217 -6.36 -8.78 0.00
CA ASN A 217 -7.15 -7.68 0.56
C ASN A 217 -6.80 -6.35 -0.13
N LEU A 218 -5.50 -6.07 -0.31
CA LEU A 218 -5.02 -4.87 -1.01
C LEU A 218 -5.36 -4.91 -2.51
N ILE A 219 -5.17 -6.06 -3.17
CA ILE A 219 -5.51 -6.28 -4.58
C ILE A 219 -7.00 -6.06 -4.82
N ALA A 220 -7.87 -6.63 -3.99
CA ALA A 220 -9.31 -6.43 -4.10
C ALA A 220 -9.69 -4.95 -3.96
N MET A 221 -9.11 -4.25 -2.98
CA MET A 221 -9.32 -2.81 -2.81
C MET A 221 -8.87 -2.01 -4.04
N MET A 222 -7.66 -2.27 -4.56
CA MET A 222 -7.14 -1.61 -5.76
C MET A 222 -8.01 -1.89 -6.99
N THR A 223 -8.50 -3.11 -7.15
CA THR A 223 -9.40 -3.50 -8.24
C THR A 223 -10.70 -2.68 -8.20
N VAL A 224 -11.31 -2.57 -7.02
CA VAL A 224 -12.54 -1.76 -6.83
C VAL A 224 -12.30 -0.29 -7.14
N ILE A 225 -11.19 0.28 -6.66
CA ILE A 225 -10.84 1.69 -6.89
C ILE A 225 -10.56 1.94 -8.38
N HIS A 226 -9.81 1.06 -9.04
CA HIS A 226 -9.51 1.16 -10.46
C HIS A 226 -10.80 1.17 -11.29
N HIS A 227 -11.67 0.19 -11.07
CA HIS A 227 -12.93 0.05 -11.80
C HIS A 227 -13.88 1.25 -11.59
N GLN A 228 -13.91 1.84 -10.39
CA GLN A 228 -14.67 3.06 -10.14
C GLN A 228 -14.12 4.26 -10.95
N ASN A 229 -12.81 4.41 -11.00
CA ASN A 229 -12.16 5.51 -11.71
C ASN A 229 -12.30 5.38 -13.24
N THR A 230 -12.27 4.16 -13.79
CA THR A 230 -12.45 3.95 -15.23
C THR A 230 -13.89 4.20 -15.67
N ASN A 231 -14.88 3.80 -14.86
CA ASN A 231 -16.30 3.95 -15.22
C ASN A 231 -16.85 5.35 -14.96
N GLN A 232 -16.34 6.08 -13.95
CA GLN A 232 -16.71 7.49 -13.75
C GLN A 232 -16.19 8.41 -14.87
N GLY A 233 -15.22 7.97 -15.66
CA GLY A 233 -14.73 8.70 -16.84
C GLY A 233 -15.68 8.69 -18.05
N GLN A 234 -16.78 7.92 -18.02
CA GLN A 234 -17.73 7.79 -19.14
C GLN A 234 -19.03 8.60 -18.96
N GLY A 235 -19.21 9.28 -17.82
CA GLY A 235 -20.38 10.13 -17.56
C GLY A 235 -19.99 11.60 -17.43
N ASN A 236 -20.26 12.40 -18.47
CA ASN A 236 -20.32 13.87 -18.56
C ASN A 236 -19.31 14.73 -17.77
N GLU A 237 -18.47 15.43 -18.54
CA GLU A 237 -17.81 16.73 -18.33
C GLU A 237 -17.30 17.17 -16.93
N CYS A 238 -16.03 17.58 -16.96
CA CYS A 238 -15.33 18.60 -16.14
C CYS A 238 -14.37 18.18 -15.00
N ARG A 239 -13.08 18.39 -15.34
CA ARG A 239 -11.96 18.97 -14.57
C ARG A 239 -11.41 18.24 -13.34
N CYS A 240 -10.15 17.83 -13.49
CA CYS A 240 -9.14 17.67 -12.43
C CYS A 240 -9.55 16.86 -11.21
N ARG A 241 -9.56 15.52 -11.29
CA ARG A 241 -9.54 14.67 -10.09
C ARG A 241 -9.01 13.24 -10.35
N ARG A 242 -7.74 13.12 -10.76
CA ARG A 242 -6.93 11.90 -10.53
C ARG A 242 -6.40 11.87 -9.08
N ARG A 243 -7.28 12.01 -8.09
CA ARG A 243 -6.91 12.01 -6.66
C ARG A 243 -7.76 11.00 -5.91
N LEU A 244 -7.44 9.71 -5.99
CA LEU A 244 -8.05 8.75 -5.06
C LEU A 244 -7.16 7.58 -4.61
N TRP A 245 -6.03 7.33 -5.27
CA TRP A 245 -5.21 6.15 -4.94
C TRP A 245 -4.54 6.21 -3.56
N TRP A 246 -4.22 7.40 -3.05
CA TRP A 246 -3.29 7.56 -1.92
C TRP A 246 -3.89 7.97 -0.58
N ARG A 247 -5.17 8.37 -0.53
CA ARG A 247 -5.77 8.91 0.72
C ARG A 247 -6.03 7.86 1.81
N LEU A 248 -5.93 6.56 1.50
CA LEU A 248 -6.20 5.46 2.44
C LEU A 248 -4.95 4.94 3.15
N LEU A 249 -3.76 5.01 2.52
CA LEU A 249 -2.50 4.56 3.14
C LEU A 249 -1.81 5.64 3.98
N ASN A 250 -2.16 6.92 3.80
CA ASN A 250 -1.56 8.07 4.51
C ASN A 250 -2.50 8.71 5.55
N ARG A 251 -3.56 8.02 5.98
CA ARG A 251 -4.52 8.53 6.99
C ARG A 251 -4.45 7.79 8.34
N THR A 252 -3.40 7.02 8.56
CA THR A 252 -3.07 6.45 9.88
C THR A 252 -1.95 7.25 10.52
#